data_AF-A0A7Y2EBI5-F1
#
_entry.id   AF-A0A7Y2EBI5-F1
#
_cell.length_a   1.000
_cell.length_b   1.000
_cell.length_c   1.000
_cell.angle_alpha   90.00
_cell.angle_beta   90.00
_cell.angle_gamma   90.00
#
_symmetry.space_group_name_H-M   'P 1'
#
loop_
_entity.id
_entity.type
_entity.pdbx_description
1 polymer ?
#
loop_
_entity_poly.entity_id
_entity_poly.type
_entity_poly.pdbx_seq_one_letter_code
_entity_poly.pdbx_strand_id
1 'polypeptide(L)'
;MLTRRHIRVKVMQCIYALTQSKEESLDKQEKFLALSIKNTYTLYLLMLSLLKELHTMAAEKVERSSNKYLQDEAENVPDREKFVKNSLLLRIANNEALEEELKKRKLKNWYYHEEYVRILLKKIEESPFYKDYMSVASSDFESDKELVAELFKEVIAPNDQIYEYFEDDQLTWVDDLPLVNTSLLKLLKKAKP
;
A
#
# COMPACT_ATOMS: atom_id res chain seq x y z
N MET A 1 1.29 -7.38 -11.42
CA MET A 1 2.24 -7.69 -12.53
C MET A 1 1.85 -6.86 -13.75
N LEU A 2 2.81 -6.28 -14.47
CA LEU A 2 2.55 -5.43 -15.63
C LEU A 2 1.71 -6.17 -16.68
N THR A 3 0.54 -5.62 -17.04
CA THR A 3 -0.25 -6.21 -18.13
C THR A 3 0.31 -5.79 -19.49
N ARG A 4 -0.05 -6.52 -20.55
CA ARG A 4 0.32 -6.19 -21.94
C ARG A 4 -0.04 -4.76 -22.33
N ARG A 5 -1.13 -4.20 -21.76
CA ARG A 5 -1.52 -2.80 -21.97
C ARG A 5 -0.47 -1.84 -21.43
N HIS A 6 0.02 -2.05 -20.22
CA HIS A 6 1.01 -1.18 -19.58
C HIS A 6 2.37 -1.24 -20.29
N ILE A 7 2.78 -2.43 -20.73
CA ILE A 7 3.99 -2.58 -21.55
C ILE A 7 3.87 -1.78 -22.84
N ARG A 8 2.72 -1.84 -23.54
CA ARG A 8 2.49 -1.03 -24.74
C ARG A 8 2.55 0.47 -24.46
N VAL A 9 1.98 0.94 -23.35
CA VAL A 9 2.05 2.36 -22.96
C VAL A 9 3.51 2.79 -22.75
N LYS A 10 4.30 2.04 -21.97
CA LYS A 10 5.72 2.36 -21.73
C LYS A 10 6.55 2.29 -23.03
N VAL A 11 6.29 1.33 -23.90
CA VAL A 11 6.93 1.25 -25.23
C VAL A 11 6.55 2.45 -26.10
N MET A 12 5.27 2.85 -26.11
CA MET A 12 4.84 4.04 -26.86
C MET A 12 5.48 5.33 -26.33
N GLN A 13 5.66 5.47 -25.01
CA GLN A 13 6.40 6.59 -24.42
C GLN A 13 7.86 6.64 -24.93
N CYS A 14 8.53 5.48 -25.00
CA CYS A 14 9.90 5.38 -25.53
C CYS A 14 9.97 5.74 -27.02
N ILE A 15 9.02 5.24 -27.83
CA ILE A 15 8.94 5.56 -29.26
C ILE A 15 8.68 7.06 -29.46
N TYR A 16 7.74 7.63 -28.69
CA TYR A 16 7.43 9.05 -28.77
C TYR A 16 8.67 9.91 -28.46
N ALA A 17 9.41 9.57 -27.39
CA ALA A 17 10.65 10.24 -27.03
C ALA A 17 11.67 10.18 -28.18
N LEU A 18 11.91 9.00 -28.78
CA LEU A 18 12.81 8.84 -29.95
C LEU A 18 12.39 9.67 -31.14
N THR A 19 11.08 9.79 -31.40
CA THR A 19 10.60 10.57 -32.55
C THR A 19 10.71 12.07 -32.33
N GLN A 20 10.68 12.54 -31.08
CA GLN A 20 10.78 13.97 -30.76
C GLN A 20 12.22 14.43 -30.53
N SER A 21 13.08 13.57 -30.01
CA SER A 21 14.47 13.91 -29.74
C SER A 21 15.34 13.61 -30.97
N LYS A 22 16.13 14.59 -31.40
CA LYS A 22 17.07 14.41 -32.52
C LYS A 22 18.34 13.63 -32.13
N GLU A 23 18.54 13.37 -30.83
CA GLU A 23 19.78 12.83 -30.25
C GLU A 23 19.57 11.63 -29.29
N GLU A 24 18.35 11.12 -29.09
CA GLU A 24 18.20 9.89 -28.31
C GLU A 24 18.51 8.66 -29.16
N SER A 25 19.37 7.80 -28.62
CA SER A 25 19.64 6.49 -29.18
C SER A 25 18.65 5.46 -28.64
N LEU A 26 18.43 4.39 -29.42
CA LEU A 26 17.63 3.24 -29.00
C LEU A 26 18.12 2.66 -27.66
N ASP A 27 19.45 2.55 -27.47
CA ASP A 27 20.07 2.06 -26.23
C ASP A 27 19.67 2.88 -24.99
N LYS A 28 19.58 4.22 -25.12
CA LYS A 28 19.12 5.08 -24.01
C LYS A 28 17.66 4.78 -23.65
N GLN A 29 16.80 4.56 -24.64
CA GLN A 29 15.40 4.23 -24.41
C GLN A 29 15.18 2.84 -23.83
N GLU A 30 15.96 1.85 -24.25
CA GLU A 30 15.89 0.51 -23.66
C GLU A 30 16.27 0.55 -22.17
N LYS A 31 17.31 1.32 -21.82
CA LYS A 31 17.70 1.56 -20.42
C LYS A 31 16.61 2.30 -19.65
N PHE A 32 16.00 3.33 -20.25
CA PHE A 32 14.88 4.05 -19.65
C PHE A 32 13.69 3.12 -19.39
N LEU A 33 13.31 2.29 -20.37
CA LEU A 33 12.22 1.32 -20.23
C LEU A 33 12.49 0.33 -19.09
N ALA A 34 13.70 -0.23 -19.04
CA ALA A 34 14.09 -1.15 -17.98
C ALA A 34 14.04 -0.51 -16.59
N LEU A 35 14.51 0.74 -16.48
CA LEU A 35 14.43 1.52 -15.24
C LEU A 35 12.98 1.81 -14.86
N SER A 36 12.14 2.22 -15.82
CA SER A 36 10.72 2.51 -15.60
C SER A 36 9.98 1.27 -15.08
N ILE A 37 10.24 0.09 -15.65
CA ILE A 37 9.67 -1.18 -15.15
C ILE A 37 10.14 -1.47 -13.72
N LYS A 38 11.43 -1.28 -13.44
CA LYS A 38 11.99 -1.48 -12.09
C LYS A 38 11.33 -0.53 -11.08
N ASN A 39 11.12 0.73 -11.47
CA ASN A 39 10.49 1.75 -10.63
C ASN A 39 9.03 1.41 -10.33
N THR A 40 8.26 0.93 -11.31
CA THR A 40 6.89 0.46 -11.05
C THR A 40 6.86 -0.70 -10.04
N TYR A 41 7.85 -1.60 -10.09
CA TYR A 41 7.95 -2.69 -9.11
C TYR A 41 8.35 -2.18 -7.71
N THR A 42 9.25 -1.20 -7.62
CA THR A 42 9.55 -0.53 -6.35
C THR A 42 8.31 0.10 -5.74
N LEU A 43 7.53 0.86 -6.52
CA LEU A 43 6.27 1.46 -6.08
C LEU A 43 5.28 0.40 -5.57
N TYR A 44 5.17 -0.73 -6.28
CA TYR A 44 4.36 -1.87 -5.83
C TYR A 44 4.80 -2.43 -4.47
N LEU A 45 6.11 -2.56 -4.23
CA LEU A 45 6.64 -2.98 -2.93
C LEU A 45 6.39 -1.94 -1.84
N LEU A 46 6.51 -0.65 -2.15
CA LEU A 46 6.24 0.43 -1.20
C LEU A 46 4.78 0.47 -0.77
N MET A 47 3.84 0.23 -1.67
CA MET A 47 2.42 0.14 -1.34
C MET A 47 2.11 -1.10 -0.48
N LEU A 48 2.81 -2.22 -0.68
CA LEU A 48 2.69 -3.39 0.20
C LEU A 48 3.31 -3.15 1.58
N SER A 49 4.47 -2.49 1.64
CA SER A 49 5.08 -2.14 2.91
C SER A 49 4.23 -1.13 3.67
N LEU A 50 3.51 -0.22 3.00
CA LEU A 50 2.56 0.68 3.65
C LEU A 50 1.48 -0.09 4.43
N LEU A 51 0.91 -1.16 3.85
CA LEU A 51 -0.05 -2.01 4.55
C LEU A 51 0.54 -2.71 5.78
N LYS A 52 1.80 -3.16 5.67
CA LYS A 52 2.55 -3.73 6.79
C LYS A 52 2.79 -2.71 7.91
N GLU A 53 3.17 -1.50 7.56
CA GLU A 53 3.45 -0.43 8.55
C GLU A 53 2.15 0.05 9.23
N LEU A 54 1.04 0.13 8.48
CA LEU A 54 -0.28 0.39 9.07
C LEU A 54 -0.67 -0.66 10.11
N HIS A 55 -0.45 -1.94 9.80
CA HIS A 55 -0.68 -3.04 10.75
C HIS A 55 0.21 -2.91 11.99
N THR A 56 1.52 -2.68 11.78
CA THR A 56 2.51 -2.53 12.86
C THR A 56 2.14 -1.38 13.80
N MET A 57 1.83 -0.22 13.25
CA MET A 57 1.45 0.96 14.01
C MET A 57 0.11 0.78 14.75
N ALA A 58 -0.85 0.09 14.14
CA ALA A 58 -2.09 -0.26 14.82
C ALA A 58 -1.84 -1.21 16.00
N ALA A 59 -0.96 -2.21 15.84
CA ALA A 59 -0.56 -3.12 16.91
C ALA A 59 0.07 -2.38 18.09
N GLU A 60 1.02 -1.49 17.81
CA GLU A 60 1.65 -0.65 18.84
C GLU A 60 0.63 0.25 19.56
N LYS A 61 -0.33 0.82 18.82
CA LYS A 61 -1.38 1.64 19.41
C LYS A 61 -2.25 0.84 20.38
N VAL A 62 -2.63 -0.38 20.00
CA VAL A 62 -3.42 -1.27 20.86
C VAL A 62 -2.62 -1.66 22.11
N GLU A 63 -1.34 -2.03 21.98
CA GLU A 63 -0.45 -2.35 23.11
C GLU A 63 -0.24 -1.16 24.06
N ARG A 64 -0.07 0.06 23.53
CA ARG A 64 0.04 1.27 24.36
C ARG A 64 -1.28 1.59 25.08
N SER A 65 -2.41 1.28 24.45
CA SER A 65 -3.74 1.50 25.03
C SER A 65 -4.11 0.47 26.10
N SER A 66 -3.64 -0.78 26.00
CA SER A 66 -3.87 -1.80 27.03
C SER A 66 -3.10 -1.52 28.32
N ASN A 67 -1.94 -0.84 28.21
CA ASN A 67 -1.14 -0.40 29.35
C ASN A 67 -1.69 0.86 30.04
N LYS A 68 -2.57 1.61 29.38
CA LYS A 68 -3.27 2.75 29.98
C LYS A 68 -4.63 2.27 30.48
N TYR A 69 -4.89 2.42 31.78
CA TYR A 69 -6.22 2.28 32.41
C TYR A 69 -7.23 3.36 31.93
N LEU A 70 -7.22 3.72 30.65
CA LEU A 70 -8.19 4.63 30.05
C LEU A 70 -9.31 3.78 29.45
N GLN A 71 -10.26 3.46 30.33
CA GLN A 71 -11.53 2.83 29.98
C GLN A 71 -12.52 3.82 29.34
N ASP A 72 -12.21 5.11 29.28
CA ASP A 72 -13.28 6.13 29.22
C ASP A 72 -13.72 6.62 27.82
N GLU A 73 -13.28 6.05 26.70
CA GLU A 73 -13.80 6.46 25.37
C GLU A 73 -14.12 5.32 24.39
N ALA A 74 -13.87 4.06 24.74
CA ALA A 74 -14.06 2.90 23.86
C ALA A 74 -15.14 1.94 24.35
N GLU A 75 -16.27 2.49 24.79
CA GLU A 75 -17.40 1.74 25.39
C GLU A 75 -18.18 0.85 24.39
N ASN A 76 -17.91 0.93 23.08
CA ASN A 76 -18.70 0.22 22.05
C ASN A 76 -17.92 -0.69 21.09
N VAL A 77 -16.64 -0.98 21.35
CA VAL A 77 -15.84 -1.91 20.51
C VAL A 77 -15.69 -3.25 21.22
N PRO A 78 -16.30 -4.35 20.72
CA PRO A 78 -16.27 -5.65 21.41
C PRO A 78 -14.88 -6.27 21.51
N ASP A 79 -14.03 -6.11 20.49
CA ASP A 79 -12.63 -6.56 20.49
C ASP A 79 -11.73 -5.49 19.87
N ARG A 80 -10.91 -4.83 20.70
CA ARG A 80 -9.97 -3.78 20.28
C ARG A 80 -8.81 -4.33 19.44
N GLU A 81 -8.49 -5.61 19.59
CA GLU A 81 -7.41 -6.27 18.86
C GLU A 81 -7.88 -6.80 17.49
N LYS A 82 -9.18 -6.77 17.18
CA LYS A 82 -9.76 -7.37 15.97
C LYS A 82 -9.08 -6.92 14.68
N PHE A 83 -8.77 -5.63 14.55
CA PHE A 83 -8.07 -5.12 13.37
C PHE A 83 -6.64 -5.64 13.26
N VAL A 84 -5.92 -5.70 14.39
CA VAL A 84 -4.53 -6.19 14.47
C VAL A 84 -4.48 -7.70 14.22
N LYS A 85 -5.54 -8.43 14.59
CA LYS A 85 -5.72 -9.86 14.35
C LYS A 85 -6.24 -10.20 12.95
N ASN A 86 -6.50 -9.19 12.11
CA ASN A 86 -6.98 -9.42 10.74
C ASN A 86 -6.01 -10.35 9.99
N SER A 87 -6.54 -11.47 9.53
CA SER A 87 -5.78 -12.59 8.98
C SER A 87 -4.98 -12.19 7.75
N LEU A 88 -5.54 -11.34 6.89
CA LEU A 88 -4.87 -10.87 5.68
C LEU A 88 -3.75 -9.88 6.00
N LEU A 89 -3.99 -8.92 6.90
CA LEU A 89 -2.95 -7.97 7.33
C LEU A 89 -1.79 -8.68 8.00
N LEU A 90 -2.06 -9.63 8.91
CA LEU A 90 -1.02 -10.44 9.54
C LEU A 90 -0.19 -11.20 8.50
N ARG A 91 -0.83 -11.77 7.48
CA ARG A 91 -0.13 -12.50 6.42
C ARG A 91 0.76 -11.59 5.59
N ILE A 92 0.37 -10.34 5.36
CA ILE A 92 1.20 -9.34 4.67
C ILE A 92 2.36 -8.91 5.57
N ALA A 93 2.08 -8.57 6.84
CA ALA A 93 3.08 -8.10 7.80
C ALA A 93 4.18 -9.13 8.06
N ASN A 94 3.81 -10.42 8.13
CA ASN A 94 4.70 -11.55 8.38
C ASN A 94 5.23 -12.20 7.09
N ASN A 95 5.07 -11.58 5.92
CA ASN A 95 5.54 -12.15 4.67
C ASN A 95 7.08 -12.03 4.54
N GLU A 96 7.79 -13.15 4.66
CA GLU A 96 9.25 -13.19 4.59
C GLU A 96 9.79 -12.74 3.22
N ALA A 97 9.15 -13.16 2.13
CA ALA A 97 9.60 -12.78 0.77
C ALA A 97 9.46 -11.27 0.52
N LEU A 98 8.42 -10.63 1.05
CA LEU A 98 8.27 -9.18 1.04
C LEU A 98 9.40 -8.53 1.83
N GLU A 99 9.65 -8.99 3.05
CA GLU A 99 10.69 -8.46 3.93
C GLU A 99 12.10 -8.55 3.29
N GLU A 100 12.40 -9.68 2.65
CA GLU A 100 13.66 -9.88 1.93
C GLU A 100 13.82 -8.91 0.75
N GLU A 101 12.78 -8.74 -0.06
CA GLU A 101 12.83 -7.80 -1.20
C GLU A 101 12.93 -6.34 -0.73
N LEU A 102 12.27 -5.95 0.37
CA LEU A 102 12.42 -4.63 0.98
C LEU A 102 13.85 -4.39 1.46
N LYS A 103 14.45 -5.37 2.18
CA LYS A 103 15.85 -5.29 2.66
C LYS A 103 16.85 -5.21 1.52
N LYS A 104 16.72 -6.08 0.53
CA LYS A 104 17.59 -6.14 -0.66
C LYS A 104 17.60 -4.82 -1.42
N ARG A 105 16.46 -4.14 -1.50
CA ARG A 105 16.30 -2.84 -2.17
C ARG A 105 16.50 -1.64 -1.25
N LYS A 106 16.73 -1.89 0.05
CA LYS A 106 16.90 -0.87 1.11
C LYS A 106 15.71 0.10 1.21
N LEU A 107 14.50 -0.41 0.99
CA LEU A 107 13.27 0.39 1.04
C LEU A 107 12.87 0.59 2.51
N LYS A 108 13.16 1.78 3.03
CA LYS A 108 12.86 2.20 4.41
C LYS A 108 12.02 3.48 4.47
N ASN A 109 11.35 3.80 3.37
CA ASN A 109 10.57 5.02 3.16
C ASN A 109 9.65 5.34 4.35
N TRP A 110 8.80 4.40 4.74
CA TRP A 110 7.83 4.62 5.82
C TRP A 110 8.43 4.72 7.22
N TYR A 111 9.63 4.16 7.45
CA TYR A 111 10.36 4.36 8.70
C TYR A 111 10.83 5.82 8.83
N TYR A 112 11.26 6.43 7.74
CA TYR A 112 11.66 7.85 7.72
C TYR A 112 10.47 8.81 7.65
N HIS A 113 9.33 8.32 7.15
CA HIS A 113 8.13 9.10 6.88
C HIS A 113 6.91 8.55 7.63
N GLU A 114 7.12 8.17 8.89
CA GLU A 114 6.10 7.53 9.76
C GLU A 114 4.83 8.40 9.88
N GLU A 115 4.97 9.73 9.82
CA GLU A 115 3.84 10.65 9.95
C GLU A 115 2.75 10.41 8.89
N TYR A 116 3.13 10.06 7.66
CA TYR A 116 2.15 9.72 6.62
C TYR A 116 1.35 8.47 6.98
N VAL A 117 2.02 7.46 7.54
CA VAL A 117 1.38 6.22 8.00
C VAL A 117 0.43 6.52 9.16
N ARG A 118 0.83 7.40 10.09
CA ARG A 118 0.03 7.84 11.24
C ARG A 118 -1.24 8.57 10.82
N ILE A 119 -1.12 9.54 9.91
CA ILE A 119 -2.28 10.28 9.39
C ILE A 119 -3.22 9.35 8.62
N LEU A 120 -2.66 8.45 7.81
CA LEU A 120 -3.46 7.47 7.07
C LEU A 120 -4.17 6.49 8.01
N LEU A 121 -3.51 6.00 9.06
CA LEU A 121 -4.13 5.14 10.06
C LEU A 121 -5.31 5.83 10.74
N LYS A 122 -5.16 7.11 11.11
CA LYS A 122 -6.26 7.90 11.67
C LYS A 122 -7.45 8.00 10.71
N LYS A 123 -7.20 8.26 9.42
CA LYS A 123 -8.25 8.27 8.37
C LYS A 123 -8.94 6.91 8.24
N ILE A 124 -8.19 5.81 8.35
CA ILE A 124 -8.75 4.45 8.36
C ILE A 124 -9.68 4.28 9.56
N GLU A 125 -9.26 4.64 10.77
CA GLU A 125 -10.06 4.51 11.98
C GLU A 125 -11.34 5.38 11.97
N GLU A 126 -11.27 6.54 11.31
CA GLU A 126 -12.42 7.44 11.14
C GLU A 126 -13.43 6.93 10.09
N SER A 127 -13.00 6.05 9.18
CA SER A 127 -13.82 5.54 8.08
C SER A 127 -15.01 4.70 8.55
N PRO A 128 -16.15 4.72 7.82
CA PRO A 128 -17.31 3.90 8.17
C PRO A 128 -16.98 2.41 8.08
N PHE A 129 -16.20 1.99 7.08
CA PHE A 129 -15.81 0.59 6.88
C PHE A 129 -15.07 -0.01 8.09
N TYR A 130 -14.15 0.76 8.67
CA TYR A 130 -13.44 0.35 9.87
C TYR A 130 -14.37 0.26 11.07
N LYS A 131 -15.19 1.28 11.30
CA LYS A 131 -16.15 1.31 12.43
C LYS A 131 -17.14 0.15 12.36
N ASP A 132 -17.69 -0.11 11.18
CA ASP A 132 -18.63 -1.20 10.94
C ASP A 132 -17.96 -2.55 11.20
N TYR A 133 -16.74 -2.76 10.69
CA TYR A 133 -15.98 -3.97 10.96
C TYR A 133 -15.66 -4.16 12.45
N MET A 134 -15.29 -3.09 13.16
CA MET A 134 -14.97 -3.13 14.59
C MET A 134 -16.21 -3.26 15.49
N SER A 135 -17.43 -3.04 14.97
CA SER A 135 -18.68 -3.18 15.74
C SER A 135 -19.07 -4.64 16.02
N VAL A 136 -18.51 -5.59 15.27
CA VAL A 136 -18.77 -7.03 15.41
C VAL A 136 -17.59 -7.70 16.13
N ALA A 137 -17.85 -8.60 17.07
CA ALA A 137 -16.80 -9.22 17.89
C ALA A 137 -15.87 -10.18 17.12
N SER A 138 -16.38 -10.89 16.11
CA SER A 138 -15.60 -11.84 15.32
C SER A 138 -15.56 -11.45 13.84
N SER A 139 -14.56 -11.95 13.15
CA SER A 139 -14.45 -11.94 11.69
C SER A 139 -13.94 -13.30 11.21
N ASP A 140 -14.31 -13.62 9.99
CA ASP A 140 -13.73 -14.72 9.22
C ASP A 140 -12.74 -14.17 8.17
N PHE A 141 -12.05 -15.06 7.47
CA PHE A 141 -11.09 -14.63 6.46
C PHE A 141 -11.72 -13.79 5.34
N GLU A 142 -12.98 -14.05 4.98
CA GLU A 142 -13.66 -13.33 3.91
C GLU A 142 -13.97 -11.89 4.30
N SER A 143 -14.51 -11.68 5.50
CA SER A 143 -14.75 -10.34 6.06
C SER A 143 -13.45 -9.59 6.36
N ASP A 144 -12.40 -10.28 6.81
CA ASP A 144 -11.06 -9.70 6.97
C ASP A 144 -10.53 -9.17 5.64
N LYS A 145 -10.65 -9.97 4.58
CA LYS A 145 -10.22 -9.64 3.23
C LYS A 145 -11.04 -8.50 2.62
N GLU A 146 -12.36 -8.53 2.83
CA GLU A 146 -13.27 -7.49 2.35
C GLU A 146 -12.94 -6.13 2.97
N LEU A 147 -12.74 -6.08 4.29
CA LEU A 147 -12.32 -4.85 4.97
C LEU A 147 -11.04 -4.28 4.34
N VAL A 148 -9.98 -5.09 4.22
CA VAL A 148 -8.68 -4.61 3.71
C VAL A 148 -8.81 -4.14 2.26
N ALA A 149 -9.61 -4.83 1.44
CA ALA A 149 -9.85 -4.42 0.07
C ALA A 149 -10.64 -3.09 -0.02
N GLU A 150 -11.63 -2.88 0.83
CA GLU A 150 -12.44 -1.66 0.83
C GLU A 150 -11.65 -0.48 1.41
N LEU A 151 -10.93 -0.67 2.51
CA LEU A 151 -9.99 0.33 3.05
C LEU A 151 -8.94 0.70 2.00
N PHE A 152 -8.39 -0.29 1.30
CA PHE A 152 -7.43 0.00 0.22
C PHE A 152 -8.06 0.84 -0.88
N LYS A 153 -9.27 0.51 -1.32
CA LYS A 153 -9.95 1.16 -2.44
C LYS A 153 -10.45 2.57 -2.09
N GLU A 154 -11.02 2.76 -0.91
CA GLU A 154 -11.75 3.97 -0.53
C GLU A 154 -10.93 4.93 0.34
N VAL A 155 -9.88 4.44 1.01
CA VAL A 155 -9.10 5.27 1.96
C VAL A 155 -7.63 5.38 1.56
N ILE A 156 -6.98 4.27 1.20
CA ILE A 156 -5.52 4.27 0.93
C ILE A 156 -5.22 4.72 -0.51
N ALA A 157 -5.85 4.09 -1.50
CA ALA A 157 -5.63 4.36 -2.91
C ALA A 157 -6.06 5.75 -3.41
N PRO A 158 -6.98 6.49 -2.76
CA PRO A 158 -7.28 7.89 -3.11
C PRO A 158 -6.66 8.90 -2.13
N ASN A 159 -5.71 8.51 -1.27
CA ASN A 159 -5.16 9.42 -0.27
C ASN A 159 -4.17 10.43 -0.87
N ASP A 160 -4.58 11.69 -0.99
CA ASP A 160 -3.75 12.75 -1.60
C ASP A 160 -2.36 12.89 -0.96
N GLN A 161 -2.22 12.74 0.36
CA GLN A 161 -0.93 12.90 1.04
C GLN A 161 0.06 11.78 0.69
N ILE A 162 -0.44 10.56 0.44
CA ILE A 162 0.38 9.45 -0.05
C ILE A 162 0.78 9.69 -1.51
N TYR A 163 -0.09 10.30 -2.32
CA TYR A 163 0.23 10.70 -3.69
C TYR A 163 1.32 11.77 -3.71
N GLU A 164 1.14 12.84 -2.95
CA GLU A 164 2.12 13.93 -2.79
C GLU A 164 3.48 13.36 -2.37
N TYR A 165 3.50 12.46 -1.38
CA TYR A 165 4.73 11.78 -0.95
C TYR A 165 5.44 11.06 -2.11
N PHE A 166 4.71 10.29 -2.91
CA PHE A 166 5.31 9.56 -4.03
C PHE A 166 5.75 10.48 -5.17
N GLU A 167 5.02 11.57 -5.40
CA GLU A 167 5.38 12.58 -6.40
C GLU A 167 6.69 13.28 -6.04
N ASP A 168 6.85 13.66 -4.78
CA ASP A 168 8.06 14.29 -4.25
C ASP A 168 9.28 13.37 -4.30
N ASP A 169 9.12 12.08 -4.01
CA ASP A 169 10.22 11.10 -4.06
C ASP A 169 10.61 10.76 -5.51
N GLN A 170 9.60 10.54 -6.37
CA GLN A 170 9.82 10.20 -7.77
C GLN A 170 8.60 10.56 -8.63
N LEU A 171 8.68 11.69 -9.35
CA LEU A 171 7.63 12.22 -10.23
C LEU A 171 6.97 11.17 -11.13
N THR A 172 7.74 10.23 -11.70
CA THR A 172 7.24 9.19 -12.61
C THR A 172 6.36 8.13 -11.94
N TRP A 173 6.33 8.05 -10.61
CA TRP A 173 5.50 7.08 -9.89
C TRP A 173 4.01 7.41 -9.97
N VAL A 174 3.65 8.69 -10.06
CA VAL A 174 2.25 9.12 -10.15
C VAL A 174 1.56 8.50 -11.36
N ASP A 175 2.26 8.41 -12.50
CA ASP A 175 1.75 7.76 -13.72
C ASP A 175 1.49 6.24 -13.54
N ASP A 176 2.25 5.60 -12.66
CA ASP A 176 2.19 4.16 -12.41
C ASP A 176 1.25 3.78 -11.25
N LEU A 177 0.86 4.73 -10.40
CA LEU A 177 -0.01 4.51 -9.24
C LEU A 177 -1.36 3.85 -9.60
N PRO A 178 -2.12 4.31 -10.62
CA PRO A 178 -3.39 3.67 -10.97
C PRO A 178 -3.24 2.17 -11.32
N LEU A 179 -2.14 1.83 -11.98
CA LEU A 179 -1.80 0.46 -12.34
C LEU A 179 -1.44 -0.38 -11.11
N VAL A 180 -0.61 0.17 -10.21
CA VAL A 180 -0.20 -0.49 -8.96
C VAL A 180 -1.42 -0.71 -8.08
N ASN A 181 -2.25 0.31 -7.87
CA ASN A 181 -3.48 0.25 -7.08
C ASN A 181 -4.44 -0.81 -7.61
N THR A 182 -4.68 -0.82 -8.93
CA THR A 182 -5.53 -1.85 -9.56
C THR A 182 -4.96 -3.25 -9.37
N SER A 183 -3.63 -3.41 -9.46
CA SER A 183 -2.97 -4.70 -9.31
C SER A 183 -3.06 -5.21 -7.88
N LEU A 184 -2.83 -4.34 -6.89
CA LEU A 184 -2.91 -4.67 -5.47
C LEU A 184 -4.34 -4.97 -5.06
N LEU A 185 -5.32 -4.16 -5.45
CA LEU A 185 -6.71 -4.43 -5.14
C LEU A 185 -7.17 -5.79 -5.67
N LYS A 186 -6.74 -6.16 -6.89
CA LYS A 186 -6.99 -7.49 -7.45
C LYS A 186 -6.28 -8.61 -6.68
N LEU A 187 -5.07 -8.36 -6.18
CA LEU A 187 -4.34 -9.32 -5.36
C LEU A 187 -5.06 -9.54 -4.03
N LEU A 188 -5.42 -8.47 -3.32
CA LEU A 188 -6.14 -8.51 -2.04
C LEU A 188 -7.46 -9.26 -2.19
N LYS A 189 -8.27 -8.95 -3.21
CA LYS A 189 -9.56 -9.64 -3.46
C LYS A 189 -9.41 -11.13 -3.83
N LYS A 190 -8.26 -11.53 -4.38
CA LYS A 190 -7.96 -12.92 -4.76
C LYS A 190 -7.24 -13.70 -3.67
N ALA A 191 -6.91 -13.07 -2.54
CA ALA A 191 -6.34 -13.76 -1.40
C ALA A 191 -7.30 -14.89 -0.98
N LYS A 192 -6.71 -16.05 -0.70
CA LYS A 192 -7.39 -17.23 -0.16
C LYS A 192 -6.85 -17.50 1.24
N PRO A 193 -7.62 -18.17 2.10
CA PRO A 193 -7.13 -18.64 3.40
C PRO A 193 -5.76 -19.32 3.25
#